data_AF-A0AAW3WIC3-F1
#
_entry.id   AF-A0AAW3WIC3-F1
#
_cell.length_a   1.000
_cell.length_b   1.000
_cell.length_c   1.000
_cell.angle_alpha   90.00
_cell.angle_beta   90.00
_cell.angle_gamma   90.00
#
_symmetry.space_group_name_H-M   'P 1'
#
loop_
_entity.id
_entity.type
_entity.pdbx_description
1 polymer ?
#
loop_
_entity_poly.entity_id
_entity_poly.type
_entity_poly.pdbx_seq_one_letter_code
_entity_poly.pdbx_strand_id
1 'polypeptide(L)' 'MKLTIVDVAKKANVSVATVSRVMNGNYPVKEETKRRVL' A
#
# COMPACT_ATOMS: atom_id res chain seq x y z
N MET A 1 3.74 -19.32 5.29
CA MET A 1 4.27 -18.22 4.44
C MET A 1 3.88 -16.89 5.08
N LYS A 2 4.79 -15.92 5.15
CA LYS A 2 4.48 -14.56 5.64
C LYS A 2 4.14 -13.67 4.46
N LEU A 3 3.04 -12.92 4.57
CA LEU A 3 2.65 -11.91 3.59
C LEU A 3 3.66 -10.75 3.67
N THR A 4 4.24 -10.37 2.55
CA THR A 4 5.20 -9.26 2.50
C THR A 4 4.55 -7.99 1.94
N ILE A 5 5.20 -6.85 2.16
CA ILE A 5 4.77 -5.58 1.56
C ILE A 5 4.76 -5.62 0.02
N VAL A 6 5.58 -6.49 -0.58
CA VAL A 6 5.64 -6.70 -2.04
C VAL A 6 4.37 -7.40 -2.52
N ASP A 7 3.86 -8.36 -1.75
CA ASP A 7 2.62 -9.06 -2.09
C ASP A 7 1.41 -8.13 -2.01
N VAL A 8 1.37 -7.28 -0.97
CA VAL A 8 0.34 -6.24 -0.84
C VAL A 8 0.41 -5.26 -2.00
N ALA A 9 1.60 -4.79 -2.36
CA ALA A 9 1.80 -3.86 -3.48
C ALA A 9 1.34 -4.46 -4.82
N LYS A 10 1.68 -5.73 -5.08
CA LYS A 10 1.23 -6.46 -6.28
C LYS A 10 -0.29 -6.62 -6.32
N LYS A 11 -0.90 -7.04 -5.20
CA LYS A 11 -2.35 -7.26 -5.12
C LYS A 11 -3.15 -5.96 -5.24
N ALA A 12 -2.67 -4.90 -4.60
CA ALA A 12 -3.26 -3.57 -4.67
C ALA A 12 -2.94 -2.85 -5.99
N ASN A 13 -2.04 -3.38 -6.82
CA ASN A 13 -1.54 -2.80 -8.06
C ASN A 13 -1.05 -1.35 -7.85
N VAL A 14 -0.11 -1.23 -6.90
CA VAL A 14 0.59 0.00 -6.51
C VAL A 14 2.06 -0.29 -6.24
N SER A 15 2.88 0.74 -6.07
CA SER A 15 4.29 0.56 -5.68
C SER A 15 4.43 0.30 -4.16
N VAL A 16 5.50 -0.39 -3.77
CA VAL A 16 5.87 -0.63 -2.36
C VAL A 16 5.99 0.69 -1.59
N ALA A 17 6.50 1.75 -2.24
CA ALA A 17 6.58 3.09 -1.66
C ALA A 17 5.19 3.65 -1.33
N THR A 18 4.19 3.39 -2.18
CA THR A 18 2.80 3.80 -1.92
C THR A 18 2.19 3.02 -0.77
N VAL A 19 2.43 1.70 -0.67
CA VAL A 19 2.01 0.92 0.51
C VAL A 19 2.66 1.46 1.78
N SER A 20 3.97 1.77 1.74
CA SER A 20 4.69 2.39 2.86
C SER A 20 4.08 3.75 3.24
N ARG A 21 3.72 4.60 2.27
CA ARG A 21 3.03 5.88 2.54
C ARG A 21 1.66 5.69 3.17
N VAL A 22 0.89 4.68 2.74
CA VAL A 22 -0.43 4.36 3.32
C VAL A 22 -0.29 3.84 4.75
N MET A 23 0.64 2.90 4.98
CA MET A 23 0.85 2.28 6.30
C MET A 23 1.45 3.26 7.31
N ASN A 24 2.37 4.13 6.87
CA ASN A 24 3.04 5.09 7.75
C ASN A 24 2.30 6.44 7.86
N GLY A 25 1.26 6.69 7.05
CA GLY A 25 0.48 7.93 7.07
C GLY A 25 1.25 9.22 6.73
N ASN A 26 2.49 9.10 6.22
CA ASN A 26 3.42 10.23 6.13
C ASN A 26 3.15 11.19 4.96
N TYR A 27 2.30 10.80 4.00
CA TYR A 27 1.95 11.62 2.84
C TYR A 27 0.47 11.43 2.49
N PRO A 28 -0.21 12.47 1.96
CA PRO A 28 -1.58 12.32 1.46
C PRO A 28 -1.59 11.35 0.28
N VAL A 29 -2.21 10.19 0.50
CA VAL A 29 -2.49 9.19 -0.53
C VAL A 29 -3.98 9.27 -0.85
N LYS A 30 -4.35 9.13 -2.13
CA LYS A 30 -5.77 9.09 -2.53
C LYS A 30 -6.51 8.04 -1.70
N GLU A 31 -7.70 8.38 -1.24
CA GLU A 31 -8.56 7.48 -0.45
C GLU A 31 -8.86 6.19 -1.22
N GLU A 32 -9.03 6.26 -2.54
CA GLU A 32 -9.17 5.07 -3.41
C GLU A 32 -7.95 4.14 -3.30
N THR A 33 -6.75 4.70 -3.31
CA THR A 33 -5.51 3.94 -3.17
C THR A 33 -5.35 3.35 -1.78
N LYS A 34 -5.75 4.09 -0.73
CA LYS A 34 -5.77 3.54 0.64
C LYS A 34 -6.72 2.34 0.75
N ARG A 35 -7.94 2.43 0.19
CA ARG A 35 -8.92 1.34 0.17
C ARG A 35 -8.47 0.11 -0.60
N ARG A 36 -7.53 0.25 -1.54
CA ARG A 36 -6.95 -0.89 -2.27
C ARG A 36 -5.86 -1.60 -1.48
N VAL A 37 -5.24 -0.90 -0.53
CA VAL A 37 -4.09 -1.38 0.26
C VAL A 37 -4.53 -1.93 1.62
N LEU A 38 -5.52 -1.30 2.26
CA LEU A 38 -6.20 -1.75 3.48
C LEU A 38 -7.22 -2.85 3.15
#